data_AF-A0A1S3J8W1-F1
#
_entry.id   AF-A0A1S3J8W1-F1
#
_cell.length_a   1.000
_cell.length_b   1.000
_cell.length_c   1.000
_cell.angle_alpha   90.00
_cell.angle_beta   90.00
_cell.angle_gamma   90.00
#
_symmetry.space_group_name_H-M   'P 1'
#
loop_
_entity.id
_entity.type
_entity.pdbx_description
1 polymer ?
#
loop_
_entity_poly.entity_id
_entity_poly.type
_entity_poly.pdbx_seq_one_letter_code
_entity_poly.pdbx_strand_id
1 'polypeptide(L)'
;MCWSELPAVLLEEEYSKLTYKQRYYCSMVCRPWYDLFYSSKVWEHFVMGERTLTRRRMRPYRNSYMYTLSQYKAKMCLDRVGEFFKKIIIKPISDYYNLYAFMTVLSAFLEFYEEYPMPFLHGFMQMFMSLQKLIISPQHLSSDVIAMLASTSLTDIHIVQDRHTDGVAPINSQTWFEVKQMSPHLQVRLEARGGTREEILFQPRAPVTSIVYDSPYLKMTPEAVMMITDHYRKTLRLYAQKGFPRTHGSRSFHERCDGLVLMLVRQCPELRVLIIRERISSMTLLLVASQAKKLQKFYVRHNAVLKKTDWPKTLEWSDEYYADLKKKTQSYELLQKEISRCMGYPWKHLTDKEFEKLKI
;
A
#
# COMPACT_ATOMS: atom_id res chain seq x y z
N MET A 1 -29.00 32.52 4.42
CA MET A 1 -28.06 32.04 3.38
C MET A 1 -28.67 30.83 2.72
N CYS A 2 -28.79 30.83 1.40
CA CYS A 2 -29.24 29.66 0.66
C CYS A 2 -28.07 28.70 0.45
N TRP A 3 -28.27 27.40 0.67
CA TRP A 3 -27.24 26.37 0.44
C TRP A 3 -26.78 26.31 -1.03
N SER A 4 -27.55 26.86 -1.97
CA SER A 4 -27.20 26.94 -3.40
C SER A 4 -26.14 27.99 -3.72
N GLU A 5 -25.87 28.92 -2.81
CA GLU A 5 -24.94 30.05 -2.99
C GLU A 5 -23.61 29.82 -2.25
N LEU A 6 -23.40 28.62 -1.72
CA LEU A 6 -22.18 28.29 -1.02
C LEU A 6 -20.96 28.44 -1.97
N PRO A 7 -19.81 28.97 -1.49
CA PRO A 7 -18.61 29.06 -2.30
C PRO A 7 -18.20 27.70 -2.88
N ALA A 8 -17.87 27.67 -4.18
CA ALA A 8 -17.49 26.46 -4.89
C ALA A 8 -16.37 25.68 -4.19
N VAL A 9 -15.38 26.37 -3.61
CA VAL A 9 -14.25 25.76 -2.90
C VAL A 9 -14.71 24.88 -1.72
N LEU A 10 -15.68 25.34 -0.93
CA LEU A 10 -16.20 24.58 0.20
C LEU A 10 -17.01 23.37 -0.28
N LEU A 11 -17.80 23.54 -1.34
CA LEU A 11 -18.55 22.43 -1.92
C LEU A 11 -17.63 21.38 -2.57
N GLU A 12 -16.49 21.77 -3.17
CA GLU A 12 -15.49 20.82 -3.70
C GLU A 12 -14.93 19.93 -2.60
N GLU A 13 -14.61 20.50 -1.44
CA GLU A 13 -14.12 19.75 -0.28
C GLU A 13 -15.14 18.73 0.22
N GLU A 14 -16.42 19.12 0.29
CA GLU A 14 -17.49 18.19 0.67
C GLU A 14 -17.71 17.11 -0.38
N TYR A 15 -17.76 17.46 -1.66
CA TYR A 15 -17.87 16.49 -2.76
C TYR A 15 -16.74 15.46 -2.75
N SER A 16 -15.51 15.88 -2.40
CA SER A 16 -14.35 14.98 -2.33
C SER A 16 -14.55 13.84 -1.32
N LYS A 17 -15.31 14.08 -0.23
CA LYS A 17 -15.61 13.11 0.83
C LYS A 17 -16.74 12.15 0.45
N LEU A 18 -17.56 12.50 -0.54
CA LEU A 18 -18.74 11.74 -0.96
C LEU A 18 -18.41 10.59 -1.91
N THR A 19 -19.27 9.57 -1.92
CA THR A 19 -19.25 8.51 -2.94
C THR A 19 -19.77 9.01 -4.29
N TYR A 20 -19.43 8.33 -5.39
CA TYR A 20 -19.88 8.74 -6.73
C TYR A 20 -21.41 8.88 -6.85
N LYS A 21 -22.18 8.01 -6.16
CA LYS A 21 -23.64 8.07 -6.15
C LYS A 21 -24.15 9.31 -5.42
N GLN A 22 -23.54 9.61 -4.27
CA GLN A 22 -23.91 10.81 -3.49
C GLN A 22 -23.58 12.07 -4.28
N ARG A 23 -22.41 12.14 -4.92
CA ARG A 23 -22.05 13.25 -5.81
C ARG A 23 -23.07 13.44 -6.94
N TYR A 24 -23.53 12.33 -7.55
CA TYR A 24 -24.57 12.37 -8.58
C TYR A 24 -25.92 12.84 -8.03
N TYR A 25 -26.31 12.45 -6.81
CA TYR A 25 -27.53 12.97 -6.19
C TYR A 25 -27.41 14.46 -5.87
N CYS A 26 -26.26 14.92 -5.40
CA CYS A 26 -25.99 16.33 -5.18
C CYS A 26 -26.05 17.14 -6.49
N SER A 27 -25.54 16.60 -7.60
CA SER A 27 -25.56 17.30 -8.89
C SER A 27 -26.97 17.49 -9.47
N MET A 28 -27.99 16.81 -8.93
CA MET A 28 -29.40 16.99 -9.31
C MET A 28 -30.13 18.07 -8.49
N VAL A 29 -29.48 18.68 -7.50
CA VAL A 29 -30.13 19.66 -6.60
C VAL A 29 -30.29 21.02 -7.27
N CYS A 30 -29.23 21.56 -7.87
CA CYS A 30 -29.25 22.86 -8.54
C CYS A 30 -28.11 22.96 -9.57
N ARG A 31 -28.17 23.96 -10.46
CA ARG A 31 -27.19 24.12 -11.54
C ARG A 31 -25.75 24.37 -11.06
N PRO A 32 -25.49 25.22 -10.04
CA PRO A 32 -24.14 25.36 -9.49
C PRO A 32 -23.53 24.03 -8.99
N TRP A 33 -24.36 23.17 -8.38
CA TRP A 33 -23.93 21.85 -7.89
C TRP A 33 -23.72 20.85 -9.03
N TYR A 34 -24.43 21.02 -10.14
CA TYR A 34 -24.21 20.29 -11.38
C TYR A 34 -22.89 20.67 -12.04
N ASP A 35 -22.60 21.96 -12.17
CA ASP A 35 -21.36 22.42 -12.79
C ASP A 35 -20.14 21.99 -11.95
N LEU A 36 -20.27 22.09 -10.61
CA LEU A 36 -19.25 21.61 -9.68
C LEU A 36 -18.99 20.11 -9.78
N PHE A 37 -20.02 19.32 -10.11
CA PHE A 37 -19.87 17.88 -10.27
C PHE A 37 -18.83 17.56 -11.36
N TYR A 38 -18.59 18.41 -12.35
CA TYR A 38 -17.56 18.20 -13.37
C TYR A 38 -16.22 18.89 -13.07
N SER A 39 -16.03 19.43 -11.85
CA SER A 39 -14.75 20.01 -11.43
C SER A 39 -13.66 18.95 -11.28
N SER A 40 -12.42 19.31 -11.65
CA SER A 40 -11.26 18.42 -11.61
C SER A 40 -10.95 17.91 -10.19
N LYS A 41 -11.12 18.76 -9.16
CA LYS A 41 -10.84 18.37 -7.76
C LYS A 41 -11.80 17.31 -7.24
N VAL A 42 -13.03 17.25 -7.75
CA VAL A 42 -14.01 16.26 -7.35
C VAL A 42 -13.59 14.86 -7.82
N TRP A 43 -13.00 14.77 -9.01
CA TRP A 43 -12.67 13.50 -9.68
C TRP A 43 -11.23 13.07 -9.57
N GLU A 44 -10.36 13.85 -8.92
CA GLU A 44 -8.95 13.50 -8.69
C GLU A 44 -8.76 12.10 -8.09
N HIS A 45 -9.71 11.66 -7.26
CA HIS A 45 -9.75 10.33 -6.67
C HIS A 45 -10.98 9.54 -7.13
N PHE A 46 -10.76 8.55 -8.00
CA PHE A 46 -11.80 7.63 -8.44
C PHE A 46 -11.75 6.32 -7.65
N VAL A 47 -12.90 5.89 -7.13
CA VAL A 47 -13.02 4.65 -6.33
C VAL A 47 -13.98 3.70 -7.02
N MET A 48 -13.44 2.62 -7.59
CA MET A 48 -14.21 1.57 -8.22
C MET A 48 -14.50 0.46 -7.20
N GLY A 49 -15.76 0.35 -6.77
CA GLY A 49 -16.27 -0.79 -6.01
C GLY A 49 -17.27 -1.65 -6.80
N GLU A 50 -17.75 -2.73 -6.19
CA GLU A 50 -18.58 -3.77 -6.80
C GLU A 50 -19.82 -3.28 -7.58
N ARG A 51 -20.47 -2.20 -7.10
CA ARG A 51 -21.66 -1.60 -7.76
C ARG A 51 -21.36 -0.30 -8.50
N THR A 52 -20.10 -0.04 -8.84
CA THR A 52 -19.69 1.19 -9.53
C THR A 52 -19.88 1.00 -11.01
N LEU A 53 -20.61 1.93 -11.64
CA LEU A 53 -20.91 1.89 -13.09
C LEU A 53 -21.64 0.62 -13.55
N THR A 54 -22.31 -0.10 -12.65
CA THR A 54 -23.08 -1.30 -12.99
C THR A 54 -24.53 -1.01 -13.35
N ARG A 55 -25.17 -1.99 -14.01
CA ARG A 55 -26.61 -2.07 -14.25
C ARG A 55 -27.16 -3.39 -13.73
N ARG A 56 -28.41 -3.39 -13.29
CA ARG A 56 -29.11 -4.61 -12.88
C ARG A 56 -29.48 -5.41 -14.13
N ARG A 57 -29.08 -6.68 -14.19
CA ARG A 57 -29.40 -7.64 -15.26
C ARG A 57 -30.08 -8.85 -14.63
N MET A 58 -31.24 -9.23 -15.14
CA MET A 58 -31.96 -10.43 -14.69
C MET A 58 -31.26 -11.69 -15.24
N ARG A 59 -31.07 -12.71 -14.39
CA ARG A 59 -30.64 -14.05 -14.81
C ARG A 59 -31.88 -14.93 -14.99
N PRO A 60 -32.28 -15.25 -16.25
CA PRO A 60 -33.53 -15.97 -16.52
C PRO A 60 -33.61 -17.31 -15.79
N TYR A 61 -32.51 -18.06 -15.76
CA TYR A 61 -32.46 -19.43 -15.25
C TYR A 61 -32.36 -19.57 -13.72
N ARG A 62 -32.04 -18.49 -13.00
CA ARG A 62 -31.89 -18.53 -11.52
C ARG A 62 -32.89 -17.62 -10.80
N ASN A 63 -33.86 -17.06 -11.51
CA ASN A 63 -34.79 -16.03 -11.04
C ASN A 63 -34.15 -15.01 -10.07
N SER A 64 -32.94 -14.58 -10.39
CA SER A 64 -32.13 -13.71 -9.55
C SER A 64 -31.54 -12.57 -10.37
N TYR A 65 -31.24 -11.47 -9.71
CA TYR A 65 -30.63 -10.30 -10.34
C TYR A 65 -29.13 -10.27 -10.06
N MET A 66 -28.35 -9.96 -11.08
CA MET A 66 -26.92 -9.70 -10.98
C MET A 66 -26.65 -8.26 -11.40
N TYR A 67 -25.62 -7.65 -10.82
CA TYR A 67 -25.12 -6.36 -11.28
C TYR A 67 -23.96 -6.61 -12.24
N THR A 68 -24.11 -6.20 -13.49
CA THR A 68 -23.03 -6.25 -14.48
C THR A 68 -22.55 -4.85 -14.81
N LEU A 69 -21.26 -4.67 -15.11
CA LEU A 69 -20.73 -3.40 -15.60
C LEU A 69 -21.55 -2.93 -16.81
N SER A 70 -21.93 -1.65 -16.81
CA SER A 70 -22.57 -1.02 -17.95
C SER A 70 -21.49 -0.35 -18.79
N GLN A 71 -21.20 -0.92 -19.96
CA GLN A 71 -20.25 -0.35 -20.93
C GLN A 71 -20.59 1.12 -21.25
N TYR A 72 -21.88 1.44 -21.41
CA TYR A 72 -22.34 2.81 -21.62
C TYR A 72 -22.00 3.76 -20.46
N LYS A 73 -22.26 3.35 -19.21
CA LYS A 73 -21.92 4.18 -18.04
C LYS A 73 -20.41 4.33 -17.88
N ALA A 74 -19.65 3.26 -18.11
CA ALA A 74 -18.20 3.28 -18.05
C ALA A 74 -17.62 4.23 -19.10
N LYS A 75 -18.06 4.11 -20.35
CA LYS A 75 -17.69 5.02 -21.44
C LYS A 75 -18.02 6.47 -21.10
N MET A 76 -19.27 6.78 -20.73
CA MET A 76 -19.66 8.15 -20.36
C MET A 76 -18.85 8.71 -19.18
N CYS A 77 -18.50 7.88 -18.20
CA CYS A 77 -17.68 8.28 -17.08
C CYS A 77 -16.26 8.65 -17.53
N LEU A 78 -15.63 7.77 -18.33
CA LEU A 78 -14.30 8.00 -18.85
C LEU A 78 -14.27 9.23 -19.77
N ASP A 79 -15.24 9.36 -20.68
CA ASP A 79 -15.33 10.47 -21.63
C ASP A 79 -15.51 11.85 -20.95
N ARG A 80 -16.17 11.90 -19.79
CA ARG A 80 -16.57 13.18 -19.16
C ARG A 80 -15.65 13.64 -18.04
N VAL A 81 -15.09 12.71 -17.28
CA VAL A 81 -14.34 13.03 -16.05
C VAL A 81 -13.04 12.22 -15.92
N GLY A 82 -12.76 11.32 -16.87
CA GLY A 82 -11.59 10.46 -16.79
C GLY A 82 -10.28 11.23 -16.81
N GLU A 83 -10.19 12.32 -17.58
CA GLU A 83 -9.01 13.20 -17.66
C GLU A 83 -8.57 13.78 -16.30
N PHE A 84 -9.46 13.82 -15.31
CA PHE A 84 -9.16 14.33 -13.98
C PHE A 84 -8.61 13.27 -13.03
N PHE A 85 -8.59 11.99 -13.42
CA PHE A 85 -8.19 10.90 -12.55
C PHE A 85 -6.67 10.93 -12.30
N LYS A 86 -6.27 11.25 -11.06
CA LYS A 86 -4.88 11.11 -10.62
C LYS A 86 -4.65 9.87 -9.77
N LYS A 87 -5.70 9.39 -9.12
CA LYS A 87 -5.67 8.19 -8.29
C LYS A 87 -6.88 7.30 -8.54
N ILE A 88 -6.64 6.04 -8.88
CA ILE A 88 -7.69 5.02 -9.02
C ILE A 88 -7.54 4.03 -7.87
N ILE A 89 -8.64 3.79 -7.15
CA ILE A 89 -8.74 2.80 -6.08
C ILE A 89 -9.75 1.75 -6.47
N ILE A 90 -9.27 0.55 -6.81
CA ILE A 90 -10.10 -0.61 -7.05
C ILE A 90 -10.28 -1.32 -5.70
N LYS A 91 -11.50 -1.29 -5.18
CA LYS A 91 -11.86 -2.03 -3.96
C LYS A 91 -11.94 -3.54 -4.29
N PRO A 92 -11.82 -4.42 -3.29
CA PRO A 92 -12.11 -5.84 -3.48
C PRO A 92 -13.51 -6.02 -4.09
N ILE A 93 -13.59 -6.69 -5.25
CA ILE A 93 -14.83 -6.94 -5.97
C ILE A 93 -15.06 -8.45 -5.95
N SER A 94 -16.22 -8.89 -5.43
CA SER A 94 -16.58 -10.31 -5.37
C SER A 94 -16.93 -10.92 -6.73
N ASP A 95 -17.35 -10.06 -7.68
CA ASP A 95 -17.72 -10.44 -9.03
C ASP A 95 -16.62 -10.05 -10.03
N TYR A 96 -15.67 -10.97 -10.23
CA TYR A 96 -14.50 -10.82 -11.10
C TYR A 96 -14.85 -10.37 -12.53
N TYR A 97 -16.06 -10.68 -13.02
CA TYR A 97 -16.52 -10.30 -14.35
C TYR A 97 -16.58 -8.78 -14.53
N ASN A 98 -17.00 -8.02 -13.51
CA ASN A 98 -17.17 -6.58 -13.63
C ASN A 98 -15.85 -5.83 -13.73
N LEU A 99 -14.83 -6.31 -13.01
CA LEU A 99 -13.50 -5.73 -13.13
C LEU A 99 -12.81 -6.21 -14.40
N TYR A 100 -12.88 -7.50 -14.74
CA TYR A 100 -12.35 -7.96 -16.03
C TYR A 100 -12.99 -7.16 -17.18
N ALA A 101 -14.31 -7.04 -17.22
CA ALA A 101 -14.99 -6.22 -18.23
C ALA A 101 -14.58 -4.75 -18.18
N PHE A 102 -14.28 -4.20 -17.00
CA PHE A 102 -13.77 -2.83 -16.90
C PHE A 102 -12.33 -2.73 -17.41
N MET A 103 -11.47 -3.69 -17.08
CA MET A 103 -10.09 -3.77 -17.54
C MET A 103 -10.00 -4.10 -19.03
N THR A 104 -10.94 -4.87 -19.58
CA THR A 104 -11.08 -5.14 -21.01
C THR A 104 -11.65 -3.93 -21.73
N VAL A 105 -12.63 -3.23 -21.16
CA VAL A 105 -13.07 -1.93 -21.70
C VAL A 105 -11.89 -0.95 -21.63
N LEU A 106 -11.13 -0.93 -20.55
CA LEU A 106 -9.96 -0.09 -20.40
C LEU A 106 -8.85 -0.47 -21.40
N SER A 107 -8.55 -1.77 -21.57
CA SER A 107 -7.53 -2.26 -22.49
C SER A 107 -7.95 -2.10 -23.95
N ALA A 108 -9.18 -2.48 -24.31
CA ALA A 108 -9.70 -2.30 -25.66
C ALA A 108 -9.77 -0.81 -26.02
N PHE A 109 -10.06 0.09 -25.07
CA PHE A 109 -10.01 1.54 -25.32
C PHE A 109 -8.58 2.09 -25.40
N LEU A 110 -7.58 1.41 -24.82
CA LEU A 110 -6.16 1.71 -25.00
C LEU A 110 -5.63 1.18 -26.36
N GLU A 111 -5.99 -0.05 -26.74
CA GLU A 111 -5.59 -0.73 -27.98
C GLU A 111 -6.22 -0.10 -29.24
N PHE A 112 -7.51 0.29 -29.20
CA PHE A 112 -8.17 0.97 -30.32
C PHE A 112 -7.50 2.31 -30.70
N TYR A 113 -6.64 2.84 -29.82
CA TYR A 113 -5.96 4.11 -29.98
C TYR A 113 -4.67 3.99 -30.83
N GLU A 114 -3.99 2.84 -30.82
CA GLU A 114 -2.81 2.62 -31.66
C GLU A 114 -3.18 2.46 -33.14
N GLU A 115 -4.37 1.94 -33.43
CA GLU A 115 -4.77 1.57 -34.79
C GLU A 115 -5.53 2.70 -35.56
N TYR A 116 -6.17 3.65 -34.86
CA TYR A 116 -6.92 4.75 -35.50
C TYR A 116 -6.76 6.10 -34.76
N PRO A 117 -5.78 6.95 -35.13
CA PRO A 117 -5.58 8.26 -34.53
C PRO A 117 -6.65 9.26 -35.00
N MET A 118 -7.78 9.33 -34.31
CA MET A 118 -8.80 10.34 -34.57
C MET A 118 -8.51 11.65 -33.79
N PRO A 119 -8.61 12.85 -34.40
CA PRO A 119 -8.22 14.12 -33.77
C PRO A 119 -8.97 14.52 -32.49
N PHE A 120 -10.19 14.02 -32.28
CA PHE A 120 -11.03 14.34 -31.12
C PHE A 120 -10.68 13.54 -29.84
N LEU A 121 -9.68 12.66 -29.92
CA LEU A 121 -9.30 11.72 -28.87
C LEU A 121 -8.05 12.16 -28.08
N HIS A 122 -7.42 13.30 -28.43
CA HIS A 122 -6.22 13.86 -27.78
C HIS A 122 -6.33 14.01 -26.25
N GLY A 123 -7.55 14.10 -25.69
CA GLY A 123 -7.82 14.13 -24.25
C GLY A 123 -7.71 12.78 -23.51
N PHE A 124 -7.63 11.66 -24.23
CA PHE A 124 -7.68 10.31 -23.63
C PHE A 124 -6.29 9.72 -23.35
N MET A 125 -5.27 10.00 -24.17
CA MET A 125 -3.88 9.83 -23.72
C MET A 125 -3.63 10.68 -22.46
N GLN A 126 -4.24 11.88 -22.36
CA GLN A 126 -4.10 12.73 -21.17
C GLN A 126 -4.65 12.08 -19.88
N MET A 127 -5.69 11.25 -19.97
CA MET A 127 -6.28 10.54 -18.81
C MET A 127 -5.32 9.58 -18.09
N PHE A 128 -4.44 8.90 -18.83
CA PHE A 128 -3.41 8.03 -18.23
C PHE A 128 -2.08 8.74 -18.04
N MET A 129 -1.84 9.85 -18.74
CA MET A 129 -0.72 10.76 -18.50
C MET A 129 -0.90 11.61 -17.24
N SER A 130 -2.08 11.61 -16.62
CA SER A 130 -2.33 12.21 -15.30
C SER A 130 -2.40 11.19 -14.16
N LEU A 131 -2.53 9.89 -14.47
CA LEU A 131 -2.66 8.86 -13.45
C LEU A 131 -1.32 8.66 -12.75
N GLN A 132 -1.28 8.97 -11.45
CA GLN A 132 -0.06 8.91 -10.65
C GLN A 132 -0.05 7.72 -9.70
N LYS A 133 -1.23 7.27 -9.23
CA LYS A 133 -1.36 6.21 -8.23
C LYS A 133 -2.49 5.23 -8.53
N LEU A 134 -2.17 3.95 -8.53
CA LEU A 134 -3.12 2.85 -8.70
C LEU A 134 -3.13 1.98 -7.43
N ILE A 135 -4.32 1.75 -6.85
CA ILE A 135 -4.51 0.80 -5.74
C ILE A 135 -5.37 -0.35 -6.24
N ILE A 136 -4.86 -1.58 -6.18
CA ILE A 136 -5.47 -2.76 -6.80
C ILE A 136 -5.12 -4.05 -6.04
N SER A 137 -5.96 -5.09 -6.14
CA SER A 137 -5.65 -6.44 -5.62
C SER A 137 -4.81 -7.24 -6.62
N PRO A 138 -3.89 -8.14 -6.18
CA PRO A 138 -3.04 -8.88 -7.09
C PRO A 138 -3.79 -9.73 -8.12
N GLN A 139 -4.96 -10.28 -7.76
CA GLN A 139 -5.80 -11.11 -8.64
C GLN A 139 -6.31 -10.37 -9.89
N HIS A 140 -6.09 -9.06 -9.93
CA HIS A 140 -6.55 -8.17 -11.00
C HIS A 140 -5.38 -7.54 -11.77
N LEU A 141 -4.15 -7.96 -11.46
CA LEU A 141 -2.96 -7.57 -12.19
C LEU A 141 -2.52 -8.73 -13.09
N SER A 142 -2.33 -8.43 -14.37
CA SER A 142 -1.67 -9.31 -15.32
C SER A 142 -0.39 -8.66 -15.83
N SER A 143 0.47 -9.46 -16.48
CA SER A 143 1.66 -8.95 -17.15
C SER A 143 1.32 -7.87 -18.18
N ASP A 144 0.27 -8.07 -18.97
CA ASP A 144 -0.16 -7.13 -20.01
C ASP A 144 -0.63 -5.81 -19.41
N VAL A 145 -1.39 -5.85 -18.31
CA VAL A 145 -1.84 -4.65 -17.60
C VAL A 145 -0.65 -3.84 -17.08
N ILE A 146 0.35 -4.50 -16.49
CA ILE A 146 1.56 -3.83 -15.99
C ILE A 146 2.39 -3.25 -17.13
N ALA A 147 2.53 -3.98 -18.25
CA ALA A 147 3.23 -3.49 -19.44
C ALA A 147 2.55 -2.26 -20.03
N MET A 148 1.22 -2.26 -20.16
CA MET A 148 0.45 -1.08 -20.60
C MET A 148 0.62 0.10 -19.64
N LEU A 149 0.67 -0.13 -18.33
CA LEU A 149 0.87 0.95 -17.36
C LEU A 149 2.30 1.52 -17.39
N ALA A 150 3.27 0.79 -17.94
CA ALA A 150 4.66 1.24 -18.01
C ALA A 150 4.86 2.45 -18.91
N SER A 151 4.00 2.65 -19.92
CA SER A 151 4.04 3.80 -20.83
C SER A 151 3.27 5.03 -20.32
N THR A 152 2.74 4.98 -19.09
CA THR A 152 1.91 6.05 -18.49
C THR A 152 2.69 6.91 -17.49
N SER A 153 2.06 7.94 -16.92
CA SER A 153 2.65 8.78 -15.86
C SER A 153 2.64 8.12 -14.47
N LEU A 154 2.32 6.84 -14.38
CA LEU A 154 2.11 6.15 -13.12
C LEU A 154 3.42 6.08 -12.33
N THR A 155 3.36 6.56 -11.09
CA THR A 155 4.53 6.59 -10.19
C THR A 155 4.38 5.62 -9.03
N ASP A 156 3.15 5.22 -8.68
CA ASP A 156 2.87 4.43 -7.49
C ASP A 156 1.81 3.36 -7.75
N ILE A 157 2.23 2.09 -7.68
CA ILE A 157 1.31 0.94 -7.66
C ILE A 157 1.25 0.42 -6.23
N HIS A 158 0.04 0.35 -5.69
CA HIS A 158 -0.22 -0.21 -4.38
C HIS A 158 -1.04 -1.49 -4.51
N ILE A 159 -0.36 -2.62 -4.33
CA ILE A 159 -0.95 -3.95 -4.38
C ILE A 159 -1.44 -4.30 -2.99
N VAL A 160 -2.76 -4.49 -2.85
CA VAL A 160 -3.42 -4.77 -1.57
C VAL A 160 -4.03 -6.18 -1.59
N GLN A 161 -3.50 -7.05 -0.74
CA GLN A 161 -4.03 -8.38 -0.47
C GLN A 161 -4.97 -8.36 0.73
N ASP A 162 -6.05 -9.11 0.65
CA ASP A 162 -6.97 -9.32 1.75
C ASP A 162 -7.46 -10.77 1.79
N ARG A 163 -8.44 -11.06 2.66
CA ARG A 163 -9.02 -12.42 2.80
C ARG A 163 -9.76 -12.94 1.56
N HIS A 164 -9.97 -12.10 0.55
CA HIS A 164 -10.64 -12.46 -0.69
C HIS A 164 -9.64 -12.68 -1.82
N THR A 165 -8.34 -12.45 -1.58
CA THR A 165 -7.29 -12.76 -2.52
C THR A 165 -6.90 -14.22 -2.36
N ASP A 166 -7.03 -15.03 -3.41
CA ASP A 166 -6.75 -16.47 -3.37
C ASP A 166 -6.23 -16.95 -4.73
N GLY A 167 -5.29 -17.90 -4.72
CA GLY A 167 -4.86 -18.66 -5.90
C GLY A 167 -4.11 -17.87 -6.99
N VAL A 168 -3.48 -16.74 -6.65
CA VAL A 168 -2.83 -15.85 -7.64
C VAL A 168 -1.32 -16.06 -7.69
N ALA A 169 -0.79 -16.26 -8.90
CA ALA A 169 0.65 -16.28 -9.15
C ALA A 169 1.24 -14.86 -9.22
N PRO A 170 2.51 -14.66 -8.82
CA PRO A 170 3.17 -13.38 -9.00
C PRO A 170 3.34 -13.07 -10.49
N ILE A 171 3.44 -11.78 -10.82
CA ILE A 171 3.66 -11.33 -12.19
C ILE A 171 5.07 -11.75 -12.63
N ASN A 172 5.21 -12.05 -13.93
CA ASN A 172 6.46 -12.49 -14.49
C ASN A 172 7.59 -11.47 -14.21
N SER A 173 8.70 -11.97 -13.69
CA SER A 173 9.88 -11.16 -13.36
C SER A 173 10.47 -10.40 -14.55
N GLN A 174 10.30 -10.93 -15.77
CA GLN A 174 10.74 -10.29 -17.01
C GLN A 174 9.90 -9.06 -17.33
N THR A 175 8.58 -9.13 -17.14
CA THR A 175 7.69 -7.98 -17.28
C THR A 175 8.08 -6.85 -16.34
N TRP A 176 8.34 -7.15 -15.06
CA TRP A 176 8.81 -6.13 -14.11
C TRP A 176 10.15 -5.52 -14.49
N PHE A 177 11.04 -6.30 -15.10
CA PHE A 177 12.32 -5.80 -15.58
C PHE A 177 12.14 -4.79 -16.72
N GLU A 178 11.29 -5.08 -17.70
CA GLU A 178 10.96 -4.19 -18.81
C GLU A 178 10.27 -2.92 -18.34
N VAL A 179 9.28 -3.04 -17.46
CA VAL A 179 8.57 -1.89 -16.87
C VAL A 179 9.54 -0.96 -16.13
N LYS A 180 10.54 -1.51 -15.44
CA LYS A 180 11.54 -0.70 -14.75
C LYS A 180 12.45 0.06 -15.72
N GLN A 181 12.69 -0.46 -16.92
CA GLN A 181 13.44 0.26 -17.96
C GLN A 181 12.62 1.38 -18.56
N MET A 182 11.33 1.16 -18.81
CA MET A 182 10.41 2.15 -19.38
C MET A 182 10.04 3.25 -18.38
N SER A 183 9.77 2.88 -17.13
CA SER A 183 9.35 3.78 -16.05
C SER A 183 10.24 3.60 -14.80
N PRO A 184 11.44 4.20 -14.78
CA PRO A 184 12.39 4.04 -13.67
C PRO A 184 11.91 4.71 -12.37
N HIS A 185 10.93 5.61 -12.46
CA HIS A 185 10.35 6.32 -11.32
C HIS A 185 9.21 5.54 -10.64
N LEU A 186 8.71 4.47 -11.27
CA LEU A 186 7.64 3.64 -10.74
C LEU A 186 8.04 2.95 -9.44
N GLN A 187 7.17 3.03 -8.45
CA GLN A 187 7.33 2.39 -7.16
C GLN A 187 6.17 1.43 -6.89
N VAL A 188 6.48 0.29 -6.26
CA VAL A 188 5.49 -0.70 -5.87
C VAL A 188 5.39 -0.76 -4.34
N ARG A 189 4.18 -0.80 -3.82
CA ARG A 189 3.88 -1.03 -2.41
C ARG A 189 3.07 -2.32 -2.28
N LEU A 190 3.45 -3.16 -1.34
CA LEU A 190 2.74 -4.39 -1.01
C LEU A 190 2.10 -4.22 0.37
N GLU A 191 0.80 -4.50 0.47
CA GLU A 191 0.07 -4.47 1.73
C GLU A 191 -0.78 -5.73 1.89
N ALA A 192 -0.57 -6.48 2.97
CA ALA A 192 -1.51 -7.51 3.42
C ALA A 192 -2.44 -6.90 4.47
N ARG A 193 -3.73 -6.78 4.17
CA ARG A 193 -4.72 -6.07 4.99
C ARG A 193 -5.80 -6.98 5.55
N GLY A 194 -6.28 -6.64 6.74
CA GLY A 194 -7.52 -7.13 7.30
C GLY A 194 -7.38 -8.55 7.83
N GLY A 195 -8.26 -9.45 7.40
CA GLY A 195 -8.35 -10.81 7.95
C GLY A 195 -7.46 -11.84 7.29
N THR A 196 -6.58 -11.46 6.35
CA THR A 196 -5.76 -12.42 5.61
C THR A 196 -4.78 -13.16 6.52
N ARG A 197 -4.65 -14.46 6.30
CA ARG A 197 -3.65 -15.33 6.94
C ARG A 197 -2.54 -15.75 5.97
N GLU A 198 -2.69 -15.39 4.71
CA GLU A 198 -1.73 -15.71 3.66
C GLU A 198 -0.61 -14.68 3.65
N GLU A 199 0.58 -15.15 3.33
CA GLU A 199 1.76 -14.31 3.18
C GLU A 199 1.58 -13.33 2.00
N ILE A 200 2.30 -12.21 2.06
CA ILE A 200 2.33 -11.26 0.94
C ILE A 200 2.84 -11.97 -0.32
N LEU A 201 2.14 -11.76 -1.43
CA LEU A 201 2.52 -12.21 -2.75
C LEU A 201 3.67 -11.33 -3.25
N PHE A 202 4.88 -11.75 -2.94
CA PHE A 202 6.10 -11.09 -3.40
C PHE A 202 6.16 -11.10 -4.93
N GLN A 203 6.46 -9.94 -5.51
CA GLN A 203 6.62 -9.68 -6.93
C GLN A 203 8.12 -9.65 -7.30
N PRO A 204 8.70 -10.72 -7.87
CA PRO A 204 10.13 -10.77 -8.16
C PRO A 204 10.55 -9.66 -9.14
N ARG A 205 11.71 -9.04 -8.90
CA ARG A 205 12.28 -7.91 -9.68
C ARG A 205 11.47 -6.61 -9.72
N ALA A 206 10.27 -6.56 -9.14
CA ALA A 206 9.49 -5.33 -9.03
C ALA A 206 10.22 -4.28 -8.16
N PRO A 207 10.06 -2.97 -8.46
CA PRO A 207 10.66 -1.88 -7.68
C PRO A 207 9.87 -1.64 -6.37
N VAL A 208 9.83 -2.63 -5.49
CA VAL A 208 9.09 -2.56 -4.22
C VAL A 208 9.81 -1.65 -3.23
N THR A 209 9.13 -0.59 -2.80
CA THR A 209 9.67 0.39 -1.83
C THR A 209 9.02 0.27 -0.46
N SER A 210 7.86 -0.37 -0.35
CA SER A 210 7.09 -0.45 0.89
C SER A 210 6.43 -1.82 1.04
N ILE A 211 6.55 -2.41 2.24
CA ILE A 211 5.88 -3.65 2.63
C ILE A 211 5.16 -3.41 3.96
N VAL A 212 3.84 -3.63 3.96
CA VAL A 212 2.97 -3.36 5.11
C VAL A 212 2.16 -4.59 5.47
N TYR A 213 2.35 -5.08 6.68
CA TYR A 213 1.55 -6.12 7.30
C TYR A 213 0.48 -5.47 8.18
N ASP A 214 -0.73 -5.29 7.64
CA ASP A 214 -1.92 -4.80 8.32
C ASP A 214 -2.95 -5.91 8.54
N SER A 215 -2.49 -7.08 9.00
CA SER A 215 -3.32 -8.20 9.42
C SER A 215 -2.88 -8.66 10.80
N PRO A 216 -3.79 -8.93 11.76
CA PRO A 216 -3.41 -9.39 13.10
C PRO A 216 -2.91 -10.84 13.13
N TYR A 217 -2.97 -11.57 12.02
CA TYR A 217 -2.60 -12.98 11.93
C TYR A 217 -1.19 -13.20 11.40
N LEU A 218 -0.64 -12.24 10.64
CA LEU A 218 0.68 -12.36 10.03
C LEU A 218 1.80 -11.98 11.00
N LYS A 219 2.92 -12.66 10.92
CA LYS A 219 4.14 -12.37 11.68
C LYS A 219 5.32 -12.34 10.75
N MET A 220 6.43 -11.77 11.18
CA MET A 220 7.68 -11.85 10.44
C MET A 220 8.16 -13.31 10.45
N THR A 221 8.26 -13.90 9.26
CA THR A 221 8.75 -15.27 9.06
C THR A 221 10.13 -15.24 8.39
N PRO A 222 10.99 -16.24 8.64
CA PRO A 222 12.28 -16.34 7.96
C PRO A 222 12.14 -16.31 6.44
N GLU A 223 11.15 -17.04 5.91
CA GLU A 223 10.87 -17.15 4.49
C GLU A 223 10.52 -15.78 3.89
N ALA A 224 9.65 -15.01 4.56
CA ALA A 224 9.30 -13.66 4.12
C ALA A 224 10.52 -12.73 4.12
N VAL A 225 11.36 -12.76 5.18
CA VAL A 225 12.54 -11.89 5.21
C VAL A 225 13.54 -12.28 4.12
N MET A 226 13.74 -13.57 3.85
CA MET A 226 14.58 -14.03 2.74
C MET A 226 14.08 -13.52 1.39
N MET A 227 12.78 -13.67 1.11
CA MET A 227 12.18 -13.15 -0.12
C MET A 227 12.37 -11.62 -0.26
N ILE A 228 12.23 -10.89 0.85
CA ILE A 228 12.44 -9.45 0.88
C ILE A 228 13.90 -9.10 0.57
N THR A 229 14.86 -9.79 1.19
CA THR A 229 16.29 -9.51 0.99
C THR A 229 16.76 -9.90 -0.41
N ASP A 230 16.21 -10.97 -0.97
CA ASP A 230 16.59 -11.46 -2.29
C ASP A 230 16.08 -10.55 -3.40
N HIS A 231 14.84 -10.06 -3.28
CA HIS A 231 14.22 -9.27 -4.33
C HIS A 231 14.31 -7.76 -4.12
N TYR A 232 14.29 -7.26 -2.87
CA TYR A 232 14.05 -5.83 -2.59
C TYR A 232 15.12 -5.15 -1.74
N ARG A 233 16.24 -5.82 -1.43
CA ARG A 233 17.34 -5.23 -0.63
C ARG A 233 17.75 -3.81 -1.03
N LYS A 234 17.75 -3.50 -2.34
CA LYS A 234 18.18 -2.19 -2.88
C LYS A 234 17.07 -1.14 -2.94
N THR A 235 15.80 -1.55 -2.83
CA THR A 235 14.65 -0.66 -3.09
C THR A 235 13.77 -0.45 -1.86
N LEU A 236 13.77 -1.37 -0.90
CA LEU A 236 12.92 -1.31 0.28
C LEU A 236 13.29 -0.09 1.14
N ARG A 237 12.30 0.79 1.33
CA ARG A 237 12.39 2.00 2.17
C ARG A 237 11.50 1.93 3.40
N LEU A 238 10.44 1.13 3.35
CA LEU A 238 9.48 0.98 4.45
C LEU A 238 9.14 -0.48 4.70
N TYR A 239 9.30 -0.89 5.95
CA TYR A 239 8.74 -2.14 6.47
C TYR A 239 7.88 -1.82 7.69
N ALA A 240 6.63 -2.25 7.68
CA ALA A 240 5.73 -1.96 8.80
C ALA A 240 4.79 -3.12 9.16
N GLN A 241 4.62 -3.34 10.45
CA GLN A 241 3.59 -4.19 11.02
C GLN A 241 2.58 -3.33 11.79
N LYS A 242 1.37 -3.18 11.24
CA LYS A 242 0.29 -2.38 11.82
C LYS A 242 -0.60 -3.20 12.74
N GLY A 243 -1.36 -2.51 13.59
CA GLY A 243 -2.31 -3.15 14.51
C GLY A 243 -1.64 -4.06 15.54
N PHE A 244 -2.44 -4.89 16.20
CA PHE A 244 -1.97 -5.79 17.25
C PHE A 244 -2.08 -7.26 16.80
N PRO A 245 -1.08 -8.10 17.11
CA PRO A 245 -1.17 -9.52 16.81
C PRO A 245 -2.27 -10.16 17.66
N ARG A 246 -3.06 -11.06 17.06
CA ARG A 246 -4.07 -11.87 17.78
C ARG A 246 -3.45 -13.05 18.52
N THR A 247 -2.28 -13.49 18.11
CA THR A 247 -1.55 -14.58 18.75
C THR A 247 -0.51 -14.04 19.72
N HIS A 248 -0.34 -14.72 20.86
CA HIS A 248 0.75 -14.41 21.78
C HIS A 248 2.09 -14.87 21.18
N GLY A 249 3.01 -13.93 20.93
CA GLY A 249 4.35 -14.26 20.45
C GLY A 249 5.20 -15.00 21.49
N SER A 250 6.17 -15.80 21.07
CA SER A 250 7.04 -16.50 22.02
C SER A 250 7.86 -15.54 22.89
N ARG A 251 8.23 -15.99 24.09
CA ARG A 251 9.24 -15.32 24.94
C ARG A 251 10.66 -15.85 24.68
N SER A 252 10.79 -17.01 24.01
CA SER A 252 12.06 -17.61 23.61
C SER A 252 12.77 -16.73 22.58
N PHE A 253 14.08 -16.52 22.72
CA PHE A 253 14.85 -15.67 21.81
C PHE A 253 14.88 -16.22 20.39
N HIS A 254 15.04 -17.53 20.22
CA HIS A 254 15.16 -18.18 18.90
C HIS A 254 13.86 -18.17 18.09
N GLU A 255 12.71 -18.04 18.75
CA GLU A 255 11.40 -18.01 18.09
C GLU A 255 10.88 -16.59 17.83
N ARG A 256 11.57 -15.57 18.36
CA ARG A 256 11.19 -14.16 18.21
C ARG A 256 11.76 -13.57 16.93
N CYS A 257 11.20 -12.43 16.52
CA CYS A 257 11.63 -11.69 15.34
C CYS A 257 13.02 -11.04 15.47
N ASP A 258 13.70 -11.14 16.62
CA ASP A 258 14.96 -10.44 16.92
C ASP A 258 16.01 -10.60 15.81
N GLY A 259 16.32 -11.84 15.43
CA GLY A 259 17.30 -12.13 14.38
C GLY A 259 16.84 -11.70 12.98
N LEU A 260 15.55 -11.86 12.70
CA LEU A 260 14.96 -11.50 11.41
C LEU A 260 14.97 -9.98 11.19
N VAL A 261 14.68 -9.20 12.23
CA VAL A 261 14.74 -7.73 12.18
C VAL A 261 16.16 -7.24 11.92
N LEU A 262 17.17 -7.81 12.60
CA LEU A 262 18.57 -7.44 12.33
C LEU A 262 19.01 -7.85 10.93
N MET A 263 18.60 -9.04 10.46
CA MET A 263 18.89 -9.47 9.09
C MET A 263 18.31 -8.49 8.07
N LEU A 264 17.04 -8.10 8.24
CA LEU A 264 16.36 -7.14 7.37
C LEU A 264 17.11 -5.80 7.33
N VAL A 265 17.44 -5.24 8.50
CA VAL A 265 18.13 -3.94 8.62
C VAL A 265 19.52 -3.97 8.00
N ARG A 266 20.28 -5.06 8.19
CA ARG A 266 21.62 -5.22 7.62
C ARG A 266 21.59 -5.37 6.09
N GLN A 267 20.61 -6.11 5.57
CA GLN A 267 20.52 -6.42 4.15
C GLN A 267 19.82 -5.32 3.34
N CYS A 268 18.99 -4.48 3.96
CA CYS A 268 18.24 -3.41 3.29
C CYS A 268 18.78 -2.02 3.66
N PRO A 269 19.88 -1.54 3.02
CA PRO A 269 20.53 -0.28 3.39
C PRO A 269 19.68 0.97 3.13
N GLU A 270 18.69 0.91 2.24
CA GLU A 270 17.80 2.04 1.92
C GLU A 270 16.58 2.14 2.86
N LEU A 271 16.49 1.30 3.90
CA LEU A 271 15.37 1.28 4.83
C LEU A 271 15.33 2.59 5.64
N ARG A 272 14.23 3.34 5.50
CA ARG A 272 14.00 4.63 6.16
C ARG A 272 12.99 4.55 7.29
N VAL A 273 12.02 3.64 7.18
CA VAL A 273 10.95 3.49 8.18
C VAL A 273 10.82 2.02 8.55
N LEU A 274 10.92 1.74 9.85
CA LEU A 274 10.76 0.41 10.43
C LEU A 274 9.72 0.45 11.55
N ILE A 275 8.66 -0.36 11.43
CA ILE A 275 7.61 -0.48 12.45
C ILE A 275 7.44 -1.94 12.84
N ILE A 276 7.70 -2.24 14.12
CA ILE A 276 7.62 -3.58 14.68
C ILE A 276 6.57 -3.61 15.79
N ARG A 277 5.62 -4.55 15.68
CA ARG A 277 4.60 -4.81 16.70
C ARG A 277 4.89 -6.05 17.54
N GLU A 278 5.74 -6.94 17.02
CA GLU A 278 6.09 -8.23 17.63
C GLU A 278 7.02 -8.08 18.83
N ARG A 279 7.06 -9.12 19.67
CA ARG A 279 7.94 -9.13 20.85
C ARG A 279 9.40 -9.10 20.42
N ILE A 280 10.17 -8.17 21.00
CA ILE A 280 11.55 -7.90 20.63
C ILE A 280 12.36 -7.50 21.86
N SER A 281 13.62 -7.92 21.94
CA SER A 281 14.50 -7.55 23.05
C SER A 281 15.00 -6.11 22.94
N SER A 282 15.21 -5.48 24.09
CA SER A 282 15.89 -4.19 24.21
C SER A 282 17.25 -4.17 23.53
N MET A 283 17.99 -5.28 23.59
CA MET A 283 19.30 -5.39 22.94
C MET A 283 19.21 -5.35 21.42
N THR A 284 18.22 -6.02 20.82
CA THR A 284 17.97 -5.93 19.38
C THR A 284 17.62 -4.51 18.96
N LEU A 285 16.78 -3.79 19.72
CA LEU A 285 16.44 -2.40 19.41
C LEU A 285 17.68 -1.50 19.36
N LEU A 286 18.59 -1.72 20.31
CA LEU A 286 19.84 -0.97 20.36
C LEU A 286 20.76 -1.30 19.18
N LEU A 287 20.88 -2.60 18.84
CA LEU A 287 21.65 -3.05 17.68
C LEU A 287 21.07 -2.48 16.37
N VAL A 288 19.75 -2.47 16.21
CA VAL A 288 19.07 -1.85 15.05
C VAL A 288 19.43 -0.36 14.97
N ALA A 289 19.27 0.39 16.07
CA ALA A 289 19.57 1.81 16.08
C ALA A 289 21.04 2.12 15.76
N SER A 290 21.97 1.27 16.21
CA SER A 290 23.41 1.44 15.93
C SER A 290 23.81 1.12 14.49
N GLN A 291 23.11 0.20 13.82
CA GLN A 291 23.49 -0.31 12.50
C GLN A 291 22.70 0.37 11.36
N ALA A 292 21.48 0.85 11.63
CA ALA A 292 20.58 1.37 10.62
C ALA A 292 20.86 2.84 10.28
N LYS A 293 21.95 3.12 9.55
CA LYS A 293 22.43 4.50 9.28
C LYS A 293 21.43 5.40 8.55
N LYS A 294 20.58 4.85 7.67
CA LYS A 294 19.58 5.61 6.88
C LYS A 294 18.18 5.60 7.50
N LEU A 295 18.01 4.94 8.66
CA LEU A 295 16.71 4.82 9.29
C LEU A 295 16.30 6.15 9.90
N GLN A 296 15.20 6.71 9.39
CA GLN A 296 14.67 8.01 9.82
C GLN A 296 13.60 7.85 10.88
N LYS A 297 12.81 6.77 10.82
CA LYS A 297 11.71 6.51 11.73
C LYS A 297 11.75 5.06 12.21
N PHE A 298 11.79 4.88 13.51
CA PHE A 298 11.76 3.57 14.14
C PHE A 298 10.64 3.53 15.18
N TYR A 299 9.64 2.69 14.96
CA TYR A 299 8.47 2.63 15.84
C TYR A 299 8.31 1.23 16.41
N VAL A 300 8.24 1.16 17.73
CA VAL A 300 8.07 -0.11 18.46
C VAL A 300 7.08 0.11 19.59
N ARG A 301 6.16 -0.84 19.73
CA ARG A 301 5.17 -0.86 20.79
C ARG A 301 5.83 -1.14 22.14
N HIS A 302 5.56 -0.32 23.15
CA HIS A 302 6.12 -0.44 24.50
C HIS A 302 5.92 -1.85 25.10
N ASN A 303 4.69 -2.35 25.05
CA ASN A 303 4.30 -3.65 25.58
C ASN A 303 4.89 -4.85 24.82
N ALA A 304 5.55 -4.62 23.69
CA ALA A 304 6.26 -5.64 22.93
C ALA A 304 7.76 -5.73 23.31
N VAL A 305 8.32 -4.72 23.98
CA VAL A 305 9.74 -4.68 24.33
C VAL A 305 10.01 -5.52 25.57
N LEU A 306 10.98 -6.43 25.46
CA LEU A 306 11.47 -7.25 26.57
C LEU A 306 12.82 -6.69 27.04
N LYS A 307 12.94 -6.32 28.32
CA LYS A 307 14.22 -5.94 28.94
C LYS A 307 15.13 -7.17 29.06
N LYS A 308 15.82 -7.52 27.99
CA LYS A 308 16.65 -8.72 27.89
C LYS A 308 17.91 -8.47 27.08
N THR A 309 18.98 -9.15 27.48
CA THR A 309 20.29 -9.21 26.81
C THR A 309 20.47 -10.61 26.23
N ASP A 310 19.62 -10.96 25.27
CA ASP A 310 19.53 -12.35 24.77
C ASP A 310 20.60 -12.67 23.70
N TRP A 311 21.34 -11.67 23.19
CA TRP A 311 22.37 -11.91 22.18
C TRP A 311 23.67 -12.43 22.81
N PRO A 312 24.22 -13.56 22.33
CA PRO A 312 25.53 -14.01 22.73
C PRO A 312 26.61 -13.02 22.27
N LYS A 313 27.71 -12.94 23.02
CA LYS A 313 28.87 -12.14 22.61
C LYS A 313 29.47 -12.76 21.34
N THR A 314 29.58 -11.96 20.29
CA THR A 314 30.29 -12.34 19.07
C THR A 314 31.78 -12.00 19.18
N LEU A 315 32.64 -12.68 18.42
CA LEU A 315 34.09 -12.41 18.39
C LEU A 315 34.42 -10.96 18.01
N GLU A 316 33.55 -10.31 17.23
CA GLU A 316 33.69 -8.91 16.81
C GLU A 316 33.46 -7.89 17.94
N TRP A 317 32.90 -8.30 19.08
CA TRP A 317 32.57 -7.39 20.17
C TRP A 317 33.67 -7.42 21.24
N SER A 318 34.22 -6.25 21.57
CA SER A 318 35.07 -6.12 22.76
C SER A 318 34.28 -6.39 24.03
N ASP A 319 34.96 -6.82 25.11
CA ASP A 319 34.32 -7.03 26.41
C ASP A 319 33.67 -5.76 26.95
N GLU A 320 34.34 -4.62 26.77
CA GLU A 320 33.83 -3.31 27.16
C GLU A 320 32.56 -2.94 26.42
N TYR A 321 32.53 -3.15 25.09
CA TYR A 321 31.34 -2.89 24.28
C TYR A 321 30.16 -3.77 24.70
N TYR A 322 30.40 -5.07 24.90
CA TYR A 322 29.35 -5.99 25.31
C TYR A 322 28.82 -5.68 26.72
N ALA A 323 29.69 -5.29 27.65
CA ALA A 323 29.29 -4.84 28.99
C ALA A 323 28.45 -3.55 28.94
N ASP A 324 28.83 -2.59 28.08
CA ASP A 324 28.07 -1.35 27.89
C ASP A 324 26.68 -1.62 27.28
N LEU A 325 26.58 -2.51 26.27
CA LEU A 325 25.28 -2.96 25.73
C LEU A 325 24.39 -3.57 26.81
N LYS A 326 24.95 -4.42 27.67
CA LYS A 326 24.20 -5.02 28.79
C LYS A 326 23.70 -3.97 29.77
N LYS A 327 24.54 -2.99 30.13
CA LYS A 327 24.14 -1.90 31.03
C LYS A 327 22.99 -1.07 30.46
N LYS A 328 23.07 -0.69 29.19
CA LYS A 328 22.07 0.16 28.52
C LYS A 328 20.70 -0.50 28.36
N THR A 329 20.66 -1.83 28.30
CA THR A 329 19.44 -2.61 28.05
C THR A 329 18.65 -2.96 29.32
N GLN A 330 19.22 -2.73 30.51
CA GLN A 330 18.56 -2.97 31.80
C GLN A 330 17.49 -1.94 32.16
N SER A 331 17.57 -0.72 31.62
CA SER A 331 16.60 0.35 31.86
C SER A 331 16.00 0.86 30.56
N TYR A 332 14.67 1.09 30.54
CA TYR A 332 14.01 1.72 29.40
C TYR A 332 14.51 3.15 29.18
N GLU A 333 14.85 3.88 30.23
CA GLU A 333 15.35 5.25 30.13
C GLU A 333 16.72 5.29 29.46
N LEU A 334 17.64 4.41 29.87
CA LEU A 334 18.96 4.29 29.27
C LEU A 334 18.86 3.83 27.81
N LEU A 335 18.00 2.85 27.54
CA LEU A 335 17.73 2.36 26.19
C LEU A 335 17.21 3.48 25.29
N GLN A 336 16.20 4.23 25.74
CA GLN A 336 15.62 5.34 24.97
C GLN A 336 16.62 6.46 24.73
N LYS A 337 17.40 6.84 25.75
CA LYS A 337 18.44 7.86 25.62
C LYS A 337 19.47 7.46 24.58
N GLU A 338 19.90 6.21 24.61
CA GLU A 338 20.90 5.69 23.68
C GLU A 338 20.35 5.58 22.25
N ILE A 339 19.14 5.04 22.07
CA ILE A 339 18.51 4.97 20.74
C ILE A 339 18.29 6.39 20.19
N SER A 340 17.85 7.34 21.03
CA SER A 340 17.69 8.74 20.63
C SER A 340 19.01 9.34 20.13
N ARG A 341 20.12 9.01 20.83
CA ARG A 341 21.47 9.43 20.43
C ARG A 341 21.88 8.82 19.08
N CYS A 342 21.66 7.53 18.87
CA CYS A 342 22.00 6.86 17.61
C CYS A 342 21.17 7.39 16.43
N MET A 343 19.88 7.66 16.65
CA MET A 343 18.95 8.07 15.61
C MET A 343 18.95 9.58 15.33
N GLY A 344 19.50 10.39 16.23
CA GLY A 344 19.56 11.85 16.09
C GLY A 344 18.23 12.57 16.34
N TYR A 345 17.24 11.91 16.95
CA TYR A 345 15.96 12.52 17.36
C TYR A 345 15.44 11.90 18.67
N PRO A 346 14.54 12.59 19.40
CA PRO A 346 13.93 12.04 20.61
C PRO A 346 13.11 10.79 20.30
N TRP A 347 13.65 9.63 20.67
CA TRP A 347 13.02 8.34 20.45
C TRP A 347 12.42 7.81 21.75
N LYS A 348 11.17 7.35 21.66
CA LYS A 348 10.47 6.66 22.75
C LYS A 348 9.69 5.46 22.22
N HIS A 349 9.44 4.50 23.10
CA HIS A 349 8.45 3.47 22.81
C HIS A 349 7.07 4.10 22.67
N LEU A 350 6.22 3.50 21.83
CA LEU A 350 4.85 3.95 21.67
C LEU A 350 3.93 3.17 22.61
N THR A 351 3.04 3.89 23.29
CA THR A 351 1.89 3.27 23.96
C THR A 351 1.00 2.58 22.94
N ASP A 352 0.17 1.62 23.36
CA ASP A 352 -0.74 0.92 22.44
C ASP A 352 -1.65 1.91 21.68
N LYS A 353 -2.16 2.94 22.36
CA LYS A 353 -2.98 4.01 21.74
C LYS A 353 -2.22 4.83 20.70
N GLU A 354 -0.96 5.16 20.97
CA GLU A 354 -0.11 5.89 19.99
C GLU A 354 0.23 4.98 18.80
N PHE A 355 0.53 3.71 19.05
CA PHE A 355 0.86 2.73 18.03
C PHE A 355 -0.31 2.48 17.07
N GLU A 356 -1.53 2.36 17.59
CA GLU A 356 -2.74 2.18 16.78
C GLU A 356 -3.05 3.39 15.88
N LYS A 357 -2.72 4.60 16.34
CA LYS A 357 -2.96 5.85 15.60
C LYS A 357 -1.87 6.19 14.57
N LEU A 358 -0.84 5.36 14.42
CA LEU A 358 0.24 5.58 13.46
C LEU A 358 -0.31 5.67 12.03
N LYS A 359 -0.21 6.86 11.43
CA LYS A 359 -0.45 7.07 10.00
C LYS A 359 0.86 6.86 9.24
N ILE A 360 0.85 5.95 8.26
CA ILE A 360 2.00 5.56 7.43
C ILE A 360 1.79 6.06 6.01
#